data_AF-A0A358AUZ0-F1
#
_entry.id   AF-A0A358AUZ0-F1
#
_cell.length_a   1.000
_cell.length_b   1.000
_cell.length_c   1.000
_cell.angle_alpha   90.00
_cell.angle_beta   90.00
_cell.angle_gamma   90.00
#
_symmetry.space_group_name_H-M   'P 1'
#
loop_
_entity.id
_entity.type
_entity.pdbx_description
1 polymer ?
#
loop_
_entity_poly.entity_id
_entity_poly.type
_entity_poly.pdbx_seq_one_letter_code
_entity_poly.pdbx_strand_id
1 'polypeptide(L)'
;AQEAVACGLLNHAVPQEDLLPFCMEMAKQIAVNSSTAIAHGKRSMNAGIEMDLERALAFEASQFGLTLATPDASEGVAAFLEKRRPRFE
;
A
#
# COMPACT_ATOMS: atom_id res chain seq x y z
N ALA A 1 19.70 7.59 -13.73
CA ALA A 1 18.45 6.94 -13.31
C ALA A 1 18.63 5.44 -13.05
N GLN A 2 19.27 4.69 -13.95
CA GLN A 2 19.44 3.23 -13.79
C GLN A 2 20.17 2.81 -12.50
N GLU A 3 21.25 3.50 -12.12
CA GLU A 3 21.95 3.22 -10.85
C GLU A 3 21.06 3.45 -9.62
N ALA A 4 20.24 4.50 -9.62
CA ALA A 4 19.30 4.79 -8.54
C ALA A 4 18.20 3.73 -8.41
N VAL A 5 17.81 3.10 -9.53
CA VAL A 5 16.91 1.93 -9.50
C VAL A 5 17.65 0.71 -8.95
N ALA A 6 18.88 0.46 -9.41
CA ALA A 6 19.67 -0.68 -8.98
C ALA A 6 19.98 -0.68 -7.47
N CYS A 7 20.14 0.49 -6.86
CA CYS A 7 20.36 0.62 -5.41
C CYS A 7 19.06 0.76 -4.59
N GLY A 8 17.88 0.76 -5.22
CA GLY A 8 16.59 0.83 -4.54
C GLY A 8 16.15 2.22 -4.09
N LEU A 9 16.85 3.28 -4.50
CA LEU A 9 16.42 4.67 -4.27
C LEU A 9 15.17 5.02 -5.10
N LEU A 10 15.05 4.45 -6.30
CA LEU A 10 13.87 4.56 -7.17
C LEU A 10 13.32 3.17 -7.48
N ASN A 11 12.01 3.04 -7.66
CA ASN A 11 11.41 1.78 -8.08
C ASN A 11 11.56 1.52 -9.59
N HIS A 12 11.49 2.56 -10.41
CA HIS A 12 11.50 2.45 -11.88
C HIS A 12 12.24 3.63 -12.54
N ALA A 13 12.74 3.40 -13.74
CA ALA A 13 13.24 4.43 -14.66
C ALA A 13 12.63 4.16 -16.04
N VAL A 14 11.97 5.17 -16.61
CA VAL A 14 11.28 5.10 -17.91
C VAL A 14 11.75 6.24 -18.82
N PRO A 15 11.55 6.15 -20.15
CA PRO A 15 11.77 7.28 -21.05
C PRO A 15 10.99 8.53 -20.63
N GLN A 16 11.50 9.72 -20.97
CA GLN A 16 10.93 10.98 -20.53
C GLN A 16 9.49 11.17 -21.04
N GLU A 17 9.23 10.75 -22.27
CA GLU A 17 7.92 10.75 -22.92
C GLU A 17 6.88 9.88 -22.19
N ASP A 18 7.32 8.84 -21.50
CA ASP A 18 6.47 7.87 -20.80
C ASP A 18 6.32 8.18 -19.30
N LEU A 19 7.07 9.17 -18.77
CA LEU A 19 7.12 9.47 -17.34
C LEU A 19 5.73 9.72 -16.75
N LEU A 20 4.98 10.66 -17.33
CA LEU A 20 3.65 11.02 -16.81
C LEU A 20 2.62 9.90 -17.05
N PRO A 21 2.53 9.27 -18.24
CA PRO A 21 1.69 8.09 -18.44
C PRO A 21 1.94 6.99 -17.40
N PHE A 22 3.21 6.64 -17.15
CA PHE A 22 3.60 5.61 -16.19
C PHE A 22 3.20 5.98 -14.74
N CYS A 23 3.49 7.21 -14.31
CA CYS A 23 3.11 7.71 -12.99
C CYS A 23 1.59 7.69 -12.78
N MET A 24 0.81 8.08 -13.79
CA MET A 24 -0.65 8.09 -13.71
C MET A 24 -1.22 6.67 -13.63
N GLU A 25 -0.62 5.71 -14.35
CA GLU A 25 -1.03 4.31 -14.26
C GLU A 25 -0.77 3.74 -12.86
N MET A 26 0.41 4.00 -12.29
CA MET A 26 0.71 3.60 -10.91
C MET A 26 -0.23 4.26 -9.90
N ALA A 27 -0.52 5.55 -10.05
CA ALA A 27 -1.44 6.27 -9.18
C ALA A 27 -2.85 5.64 -9.22
N LYS A 28 -3.35 5.25 -10.40
CA LYS A 28 -4.64 4.56 -10.55
C LYS A 28 -4.64 3.20 -9.84
N GLN A 29 -3.55 2.44 -9.96
CA GLN A 29 -3.43 1.15 -9.28
C GLN A 29 -3.45 1.29 -7.75
N ILE A 30 -2.88 2.37 -7.21
CA ILE A 30 -2.93 2.66 -5.78
C ILE A 30 -4.33 3.14 -5.38
N ALA A 31 -4.92 4.05 -6.15
CA ALA A 31 -6.19 4.72 -5.83
C ALA A 31 -7.41 3.79 -5.79
N VAL A 32 -7.33 2.59 -6.37
CA VAL A 32 -8.42 1.60 -6.30
C VAL A 32 -8.41 0.76 -5.02
N ASN A 33 -7.44 0.98 -4.12
CA ASN A 33 -7.38 0.29 -2.83
C ASN A 33 -7.94 1.16 -1.70
N SER A 34 -8.28 0.54 -0.57
CA SER A 34 -8.71 1.25 0.64
C SER A 34 -7.67 2.29 1.07
N SER A 35 -8.09 3.55 1.10
CA SER A 35 -7.28 4.67 1.56
C SER A 35 -6.83 4.48 3.02
N THR A 36 -7.73 3.93 3.84
CA THR A 36 -7.48 3.63 5.26
C THR A 36 -6.47 2.49 5.42
N ALA A 37 -6.58 1.41 4.64
CA ALA A 37 -5.62 0.31 4.67
C ALA A 37 -4.22 0.76 4.24
N ILE A 38 -4.11 1.57 3.18
CA ILE A 38 -2.84 2.17 2.75
C ILE A 38 -2.24 3.03 3.87
N ALA A 39 -3.05 3.85 4.54
CA ALA A 39 -2.60 4.72 5.62
C ALA A 39 -2.03 3.91 6.80
N HIS A 40 -2.73 2.87 7.25
CA HIS A 40 -2.27 1.98 8.31
C HIS A 40 -1.01 1.21 7.93
N GLY A 41 -0.95 0.66 6.72
CA GLY A 41 0.25 -0.02 6.21
C GLY A 41 1.47 0.89 6.17
N LYS A 42 1.32 2.12 5.64
CA LYS A 42 2.41 3.12 5.63
C LYS A 42 2.86 3.51 7.03
N ARG A 43 1.93 3.64 7.97
CA ARG A 43 2.25 3.91 9.38
C ARG A 43 3.03 2.77 10.01
N SER A 44 2.62 1.52 9.74
CA SER A 44 3.32 0.32 10.20
C SER A 44 4.76 0.28 9.69
N MET A 45 4.97 0.48 8.38
CA MET A 45 6.31 0.47 7.78
C MET A 45 7.22 1.58 8.32
N ASN A 46 6.71 2.82 8.37
CA ASN A 46 7.51 3.96 8.80
C ASN A 46 7.88 3.91 10.28
N ALA A 47 6.99 3.39 11.14
CA ALA A 47 7.27 3.27 12.56
C ALA A 47 8.11 2.02 12.87
N GLY A 48 7.85 0.91 12.17
CA GLY A 48 8.50 -0.37 12.41
C GLY A 48 10.00 -0.37 12.12
N ILE A 49 10.48 0.45 11.17
CA ILE A 49 11.91 0.56 10.88
C ILE A 49 12.73 1.15 12.05
N GLU A 50 12.09 1.89 12.94
CA GLU A 50 12.68 2.49 14.15
C GLU A 50 12.53 1.60 15.40
N MET A 51 12.01 0.38 15.23
CA MET A 51 11.72 -0.56 16.33
C MET A 51 12.51 -1.85 16.18
N ASP A 52 12.69 -2.58 17.29
CA ASP A 52 13.06 -3.98 17.20
C ASP A 52 11.90 -4.82 16.64
N LEU A 53 12.24 -6.02 16.15
CA LEU A 53 11.29 -6.87 15.44
C LEU A 53 10.05 -7.21 16.28
N GLU A 54 10.21 -7.51 17.57
CA GLU A 54 9.10 -7.90 18.44
C GLU A 54 8.10 -6.75 18.61
N ARG A 55 8.62 -5.54 18.85
CA ARG A 55 7.79 -4.33 18.94
C ARG A 55 7.16 -3.96 17.60
N ALA A 56 7.89 -4.08 16.49
CA ALA A 56 7.38 -3.81 15.16
C ALA A 56 6.21 -4.73 14.81
N LEU A 57 6.33 -6.03 15.10
CA LEU A 57 5.25 -7.00 14.88
C LEU A 57 4.02 -6.73 15.75
N ALA A 58 4.23 -6.38 17.02
CA ALA A 58 3.13 -6.00 17.90
C ALA A 58 2.42 -4.71 17.41
N PHE A 59 3.19 -3.73 16.93
CA PHE A 59 2.66 -2.51 16.34
C PHE A 59 1.89 -2.79 15.05
N GLU A 60 2.43 -3.60 14.15
CA GLU A 60 1.77 -4.03 12.91
C GLU A 60 0.44 -4.74 13.21
N ALA A 61 0.42 -5.67 14.16
CA ALA A 61 -0.80 -6.36 14.58
C ALA A 61 -1.88 -5.38 15.06
N SER A 62 -1.50 -4.31 15.77
CA SER A 62 -2.44 -3.26 16.18
C SER A 62 -3.00 -2.47 14.99
N GLN A 63 -2.15 -2.11 14.02
CA GLN A 63 -2.58 -1.38 12.81
C GLN A 63 -3.47 -2.25 11.91
N PHE A 64 -3.15 -3.54 11.84
CA PHE A 64 -3.96 -4.52 11.13
C PHE A 64 -5.34 -4.69 11.78
N GLY A 65 -5.40 -4.78 13.12
CA GLY A 65 -6.67 -4.81 13.86
C GLY A 65 -7.53 -3.58 13.61
N LEU A 66 -6.94 -2.38 13.55
CA LEU A 66 -7.67 -1.15 13.19
C LEU A 66 -8.19 -1.20 11.75
N THR A 67 -7.37 -1.69 10.80
CA THR A 67 -7.78 -1.87 9.41
C THR A 67 -8.97 -2.81 9.30
N LEU A 68 -8.95 -3.95 10.01
CA LEU A 68 -10.04 -4.93 9.99
C LEU A 68 -11.36 -4.40 10.58
N ALA A 69 -11.31 -3.38 11.43
CA ALA A 69 -12.50 -2.75 12.00
C ALA A 69 -13.20 -1.76 11.04
N THR A 70 -12.67 -1.56 9.84
CA THR A 70 -13.21 -0.61 8.86
C THR A 70 -14.29 -1.24 7.96
N PRO A 71 -15.21 -0.43 7.41
CA PRO A 71 -16.15 -0.89 6.37
C PRO A 71 -15.42 -1.48 5.15
N ASP A 72 -14.30 -0.88 4.77
CA ASP A 72 -13.47 -1.34 3.65
C ASP A 72 -12.95 -2.77 3.84
N ALA A 73 -12.62 -3.18 5.06
CA ALA A 73 -12.21 -4.55 5.32
C ALA A 73 -13.36 -5.54 5.07
N SER A 74 -14.57 -5.20 5.51
CA SER A 74 -15.77 -6.01 5.26
C SER A 74 -16.06 -6.13 3.76
N GLU A 75 -15.99 -5.02 3.04
CA GLU A 75 -16.18 -4.98 1.58
C GLU A 75 -15.08 -5.75 0.84
N GLY A 76 -13.81 -5.60 1.25
CA GLY A 76 -12.70 -6.33 0.64
C GLY A 76 -12.85 -7.84 0.76
N VAL A 77 -13.26 -8.32 1.95
CA VAL A 77 -13.55 -9.75 2.18
C VAL A 77 -14.75 -10.21 1.34
N ALA A 78 -15.84 -9.46 1.34
CA ALA A 78 -17.04 -9.80 0.57
C ALA A 78 -16.74 -9.85 -0.94
N ALA A 79 -16.08 -8.82 -1.47
CA ALA A 79 -15.72 -8.73 -2.89
C ALA A 79 -14.81 -9.88 -3.32
N PHE A 80 -13.85 -10.27 -2.47
CA PHE A 80 -12.99 -11.42 -2.73
C PHE A 80 -13.77 -12.73 -2.80
N LEU A 81 -14.65 -12.99 -1.82
CA LEU A 81 -15.49 -14.19 -1.78
C LEU A 81 -16.46 -14.26 -2.98
N GLU A 82 -16.99 -13.11 -3.39
CA GLU A 82 -17.92 -12.97 -4.52
C GLU A 82 -17.20 -12.87 -5.88
N LYS A 83 -15.85 -12.88 -5.91
CA LYS A 83 -15.02 -12.75 -7.11
C LYS A 83 -15.33 -11.49 -7.94
N ARG A 84 -15.65 -10.39 -7.26
CA ARG A 84 -15.89 -9.08 -7.86
C ARG A 84 -14.81 -8.09 -7.44
N ARG A 85 -14.75 -6.95 -8.13
CA ARG A 85 -13.90 -5.84 -7.67
C ARG A 85 -14.51 -5.17 -6.43
N PRO A 86 -13.72 -4.87 -5.40
CA PRO A 86 -14.20 -4.13 -4.24
C PRO A 86 -14.48 -2.67 -4.61
N ARG A 87 -15.36 -2.05 -3.82
CA ARG A 87 -15.65 -0.61 -3.86
C ARG A 87 -15.37 -0.01 -2.48
N PHE A 88 -14.14 0.47 -2.31
CA PHE A 88 -13.73 1.14 -1.07
C PHE A 88 -14.18 2.60 -1.04
N GLU A 89 -14.42 3.12 0.17
CA GLU A 89 -14.84 4.51 0.41
C GLU A 89 -13.66 5.50 0.54
#